data_AF-A0A5E4VEZ1-F1
#
_entry.id   AF-A0A5E4VEZ1-F1
#
_cell.length_a   1.000
_cell.length_b   1.000
_cell.length_c   1.000
_cell.angle_alpha   90.00
_cell.angle_beta   90.00
_cell.angle_gamma   90.00
#
_symmetry.space_group_name_H-M   'P 1'
#
loop_
_entity.id
_entity.type
_entity.pdbx_description
1 polymer ?
#
loop_
_entity_poly.entity_id
_entity_poly.type
_entity_poly.pdbx_seq_one_letter_code
_entity_poly.pdbx_strand_id
1 'polypeptide(L)'
;MSHSAARPGGAAAETGAESHAQPRRTATAADVGASPDALARPARPSGPAKGTALAETRLADIDEDAVRVLVHTFYGRIRDDDMLGPVFREALEGRWDLHLDKMVAFWSSIVLGAKRYRGNVTQAHQPFGHLSGEHFSRWLSLFFDTLDKLFEPQAAFAFAEPAIRIAESLQLNLFGWQYTLPPAQRALLESVKQAKARREA
;
A
#
# COMPACT_ATOMS: atom_id res chain seq x y z
N MET A 1 -41.47 -9.40 57.83
CA MET A 1 -42.94 -9.26 57.76
C MET A 1 -43.26 -7.77 57.77
N SER A 2 -44.17 -7.31 56.89
CA SER A 2 -44.95 -6.04 56.81
C SER A 2 -44.41 -4.75 57.48
N HIS A 3 -44.41 -3.55 56.89
CA HIS A 3 -45.25 -2.87 55.87
C HIS A 3 -44.34 -1.96 54.99
N SER A 4 -44.61 -1.56 53.73
CA SER A 4 -45.81 -1.17 52.95
C SER A 4 -46.15 0.34 52.95
N ALA A 5 -46.43 0.86 51.74
CA ALA A 5 -46.90 2.21 51.34
C ALA A 5 -45.94 3.44 51.51
N ALA A 6 -46.15 4.58 50.82
CA ALA A 6 -46.13 4.88 49.37
C ALA A 6 -46.65 6.33 49.08
N ARG A 7 -45.89 7.12 48.30
CA ARG A 7 -46.35 8.27 47.44
C ARG A 7 -46.93 9.53 48.14
N PRO A 8 -47.23 10.67 47.42
CA PRO A 8 -46.89 11.11 46.03
C PRO A 8 -46.37 12.58 45.89
N GLY A 9 -46.10 13.05 44.65
CA GLY A 9 -46.55 14.40 44.20
C GLY A 9 -45.59 15.32 43.41
N GLY A 10 -46.05 15.86 42.26
CA GLY A 10 -45.45 16.98 41.48
C GLY A 10 -44.72 16.55 40.18
N ALA A 11 -45.31 16.58 38.98
CA ALA A 11 -45.66 17.73 38.11
C ALA A 11 -44.41 18.48 37.56
N ALA A 12 -44.29 18.91 36.31
CA ALA A 12 -45.15 18.89 35.11
C ALA A 12 -44.25 19.13 33.85
N ALA A 13 -44.64 18.99 32.57
CA ALA A 13 -45.85 18.46 31.89
C ALA A 13 -45.50 18.14 30.40
N GLU A 14 -46.43 17.57 29.64
CA GLU A 14 -46.39 17.45 28.16
C GLU A 14 -47.25 18.55 27.49
N THR A 15 -46.99 18.87 26.22
CA THR A 15 -47.96 18.95 25.08
C THR A 15 -47.59 19.96 23.98
N GLY A 16 -47.81 19.57 22.71
CA GLY A 16 -47.99 20.46 21.54
C GLY A 16 -46.72 21.03 20.88
N ALA A 17 -46.69 21.31 19.57
CA ALA A 17 -47.66 21.03 18.50
C ALA A 17 -46.95 21.07 17.11
N GLU A 18 -47.70 20.75 16.05
CA GLU A 18 -47.19 20.39 14.72
C GLU A 18 -46.90 21.55 13.74
N SER A 19 -45.98 21.28 12.80
CA SER A 19 -46.03 21.57 11.35
C SER A 19 -46.58 22.91 10.80
N HIS A 20 -45.72 23.65 10.08
CA HIS A 20 -46.11 24.32 8.82
C HIS A 20 -44.94 24.58 7.84
N ALA A 21 -45.26 24.59 6.54
CA ALA A 21 -44.36 24.94 5.41
C ALA A 21 -44.18 26.48 5.28
N GLN A 22 -43.42 27.11 4.36
CA GLN A 22 -42.92 26.77 3.00
C GLN A 22 -41.74 27.76 2.63
N PRO A 23 -40.89 27.56 1.58
CA PRO A 23 -39.60 28.26 1.46
C PRO A 23 -39.57 29.51 0.55
N ARG A 24 -38.42 30.23 0.58
CA ARG A 24 -37.95 31.20 -0.44
C ARG A 24 -36.44 30.92 -0.66
N ARG A 25 -35.90 30.71 -1.88
CA ARG A 25 -35.65 31.66 -3.01
C ARG A 25 -34.87 32.90 -2.53
N THR A 26 -33.67 33.28 -3.02
CA THR A 26 -32.81 32.99 -4.20
C THR A 26 -31.33 33.30 -3.83
N ALA A 27 -30.25 32.98 -4.56
CA ALA A 27 -29.90 33.43 -5.91
C ALA A 27 -28.57 32.83 -6.46
N THR A 28 -28.40 32.92 -7.79
CA THR A 28 -27.18 32.98 -8.66
C THR A 28 -25.99 32.04 -8.32
N ALA A 29 -25.53 31.13 -9.18
CA ALA A 29 -25.19 31.20 -10.61
C ALA A 29 -23.99 32.14 -10.93
N ALA A 30 -22.86 31.52 -11.28
CA ALA A 30 -21.73 32.09 -11.99
C ALA A 30 -21.11 30.99 -12.86
N ASP A 31 -21.67 30.80 -14.05
CA ASP A 31 -21.05 30.07 -15.14
C ASP A 31 -20.06 31.00 -15.86
N VAL A 32 -18.89 30.48 -16.23
CA VAL A 32 -18.12 30.99 -17.38
C VAL A 32 -17.69 29.78 -18.19
N GLY A 33 -18.57 29.34 -19.09
CA GLY A 33 -18.26 28.30 -20.05
C GLY A 33 -17.25 28.75 -21.10
N ALA A 34 -16.53 27.78 -21.66
CA ALA A 34 -16.05 27.80 -23.03
C ALA A 34 -16.46 26.45 -23.67
N SER A 35 -17.18 26.53 -24.78
CA SER A 35 -17.84 25.38 -25.42
C SER A 35 -16.95 24.66 -26.46
N PRO A 36 -17.37 23.50 -26.99
CA PRO A 36 -16.47 22.52 -27.61
C PRO A 36 -16.39 22.61 -29.15
N ASP A 37 -15.64 21.64 -29.68
CA ASP A 37 -15.58 21.14 -31.07
C ASP A 37 -14.62 21.86 -32.04
N ALA A 38 -13.59 21.12 -32.48
CA ALA A 38 -13.12 21.10 -33.87
C ALA A 38 -11.98 20.07 -34.11
N LEU A 39 -12.27 19.08 -34.98
CA LEU A 39 -11.36 18.53 -36.00
C LEU A 39 -10.15 17.63 -35.61
N ALA A 40 -10.37 16.33 -35.88
CA ALA A 40 -9.57 15.45 -36.76
C ALA A 40 -8.03 15.25 -36.58
N ARG A 41 -7.68 13.95 -36.57
CA ARG A 41 -6.32 13.34 -36.51
C ARG A 41 -5.37 13.78 -37.64
N PRO A 42 -4.06 13.49 -37.52
CA PRO A 42 -3.59 12.24 -38.13
C PRO A 42 -2.88 11.29 -37.15
N ALA A 43 -2.93 10.00 -37.44
CA ALA A 43 -2.15 8.99 -36.73
C ALA A 43 -0.66 9.12 -37.10
N ARG A 44 0.24 9.01 -36.12
CA ARG A 44 1.68 8.80 -36.38
C ARG A 44 1.93 7.33 -36.75
N PRO A 45 2.88 7.04 -37.66
CA PRO A 45 3.14 5.68 -38.12
C PRO A 45 3.78 4.82 -37.03
N SER A 46 3.21 3.64 -36.80
CA SER A 46 3.85 2.57 -36.05
C SER A 46 5.00 1.98 -36.88
N GLY A 47 6.19 2.57 -36.75
CA GLY A 47 7.43 1.88 -37.11
C GLY A 47 7.64 0.67 -36.19
N PRO A 48 8.33 -0.40 -36.64
CA PRO A 48 8.59 -1.56 -35.80
C PRO A 48 9.44 -1.15 -34.60
N ALA A 49 8.93 -1.35 -33.38
CA ALA A 49 9.65 -1.11 -32.15
C ALA A 49 10.80 -2.12 -32.00
N LYS A 50 11.94 -1.82 -32.62
CA LYS A 50 13.18 -2.59 -32.51
C LYS A 50 13.83 -2.26 -31.16
N GLY A 51 13.23 -2.79 -30.10
CA GLY A 51 13.55 -2.51 -28.69
C GLY A 51 14.32 -3.61 -27.96
N THR A 52 15.05 -4.47 -28.69
CA THR A 52 16.07 -5.33 -28.09
C THR A 52 17.40 -4.57 -28.02
N ALA A 53 18.06 -4.59 -26.86
CA ALA A 53 19.35 -3.98 -26.54
C ALA A 53 19.35 -2.50 -26.09
N LEU A 54 18.77 -2.22 -24.92
CA LEU A 54 19.62 -2.03 -23.75
C LEU A 54 19.26 -3.10 -22.71
N ALA A 55 20.23 -3.94 -22.35
CA ALA A 55 20.20 -4.52 -21.02
C ALA A 55 20.71 -3.41 -20.10
N GLU A 56 19.79 -2.71 -19.42
CA GLU A 56 20.13 -1.77 -18.37
C GLU A 56 21.05 -2.48 -17.38
N THR A 57 22.24 -1.94 -17.12
CA THR A 57 23.21 -2.57 -16.22
C THR A 57 22.61 -2.64 -14.83
N ARG A 58 22.19 -3.83 -14.42
CA ARG A 58 21.59 -4.03 -13.10
C ARG A 58 22.62 -3.75 -12.01
N LEU A 59 22.14 -3.23 -10.90
CA LEU A 59 22.95 -2.82 -9.77
C LEU A 59 23.54 -4.06 -9.08
N ALA A 60 24.87 -4.15 -9.06
CA ALA A 60 25.60 -5.19 -8.37
C ALA A 60 25.90 -4.82 -6.90
N ASP A 61 26.18 -3.54 -6.66
CA ASP A 61 26.45 -2.99 -5.34
C ASP A 61 25.17 -2.47 -4.66
N ILE A 62 25.18 -2.44 -3.33
CA ILE A 62 24.10 -1.88 -2.51
C ILE A 62 24.65 -0.66 -1.78
N ASP A 63 24.15 0.52 -2.16
CA ASP A 63 24.39 1.79 -1.50
C ASP A 63 23.05 2.54 -1.25
N GLU A 64 23.11 3.76 -0.73
CA GLU A 64 21.92 4.56 -0.41
C GLU A 64 21.14 4.99 -1.67
N ASP A 65 21.79 5.17 -2.81
CA ASP A 65 21.14 5.56 -4.06
C ASP A 65 20.46 4.35 -4.70
N ALA A 66 21.09 3.17 -4.66
CA ALA A 66 20.47 1.90 -5.03
C ALA A 66 19.23 1.60 -4.18
N VAL A 67 19.28 1.83 -2.86
CA VAL A 67 18.09 1.73 -1.98
C VAL A 67 17.02 2.74 -2.38
N ARG A 68 17.39 3.98 -2.72
CA ARG A 68 16.44 5.00 -3.18
C ARG A 68 15.77 4.59 -4.50
N VAL A 69 16.52 4.11 -5.48
CA VAL A 69 15.99 3.61 -6.75
C VAL A 69 15.00 2.46 -6.50
N LEU A 70 15.37 1.47 -5.67
CA LEU A 70 14.46 0.38 -5.28
C LEU A 70 13.16 0.91 -4.67
N VAL A 71 13.25 1.77 -3.67
CA VAL A 71 12.07 2.28 -2.93
C VAL A 71 11.16 3.08 -3.84
N HIS A 72 11.69 4.03 -4.62
CA HIS A 72 10.85 4.87 -5.49
C HIS A 72 10.23 4.04 -6.64
N THR A 73 10.98 3.13 -7.27
CA THR A 73 10.43 2.25 -8.31
C THR A 73 9.36 1.33 -7.74
N PHE A 74 9.62 0.67 -6.61
CA PHE A 74 8.66 -0.25 -6.01
C PHE A 74 7.37 0.43 -5.55
N TYR A 75 7.47 1.58 -4.87
CA TYR A 75 6.29 2.29 -4.40
C TYR A 75 5.52 3.02 -5.51
N GLY A 76 6.17 3.43 -6.60
CA GLY A 76 5.49 3.82 -7.82
C GLY A 76 4.59 2.70 -8.35
N ARG A 77 5.13 1.49 -8.45
CA ARG A 77 4.38 0.31 -8.88
C ARG A 77 3.25 -0.11 -7.92
N ILE A 78 3.42 0.10 -6.61
CA ILE A 78 2.33 -0.09 -5.63
C ILE A 78 1.18 0.90 -5.87
N ARG A 79 1.49 2.16 -6.16
CA ARG A 79 0.49 3.22 -6.34
C ARG A 79 -0.45 2.93 -7.52
N ASP A 80 0.12 2.33 -8.57
CA ASP A 80 -0.56 1.96 -9.82
C ASP A 80 -1.16 0.54 -9.78
N ASP A 81 -1.01 -0.20 -8.67
CA ASP A 81 -1.57 -1.55 -8.53
C ASP A 81 -3.04 -1.54 -8.09
N ASP A 82 -3.88 -2.34 -8.75
CA ASP A 82 -5.32 -2.37 -8.47
C ASP A 82 -5.67 -2.91 -7.07
N MET A 83 -4.83 -3.77 -6.47
CA MET A 83 -5.07 -4.37 -5.15
C MET A 83 -4.40 -3.56 -4.04
N LEU A 84 -3.13 -3.17 -4.21
CA LEU A 84 -2.38 -2.45 -3.18
C LEU A 84 -2.60 -0.94 -3.23
N GLY A 85 -2.78 -0.37 -4.43
CA GLY A 85 -2.99 1.06 -4.63
C GLY A 85 -4.11 1.64 -3.76
N PRO A 86 -5.31 1.02 -3.66
CA PRO A 86 -6.37 1.47 -2.75
C PRO A 86 -5.91 1.56 -1.28
N VAL A 87 -5.26 0.51 -0.77
CA VAL A 87 -4.78 0.42 0.62
C VAL A 87 -3.76 1.52 0.92
N PHE A 88 -2.80 1.71 0.03
CA PHE A 88 -1.77 2.75 0.20
C PHE A 88 -2.32 4.16 -0.03
N ARG A 89 -3.36 4.35 -0.86
CA ARG A 89 -4.06 5.64 -0.97
C ARG A 89 -4.78 6.00 0.33
N GLU A 90 -5.55 5.08 0.90
CA GLU A 90 -6.21 5.26 2.21
C GLU A 90 -5.19 5.62 3.31
N ALA A 91 -4.05 4.93 3.33
CA ALA A 91 -2.99 5.17 4.32
C ALA A 91 -2.21 6.49 4.12
N LEU A 92 -1.89 6.86 2.87
CA LEU A 92 -0.83 7.82 2.55
C LEU A 92 -1.28 9.04 1.72
N GLU A 93 -2.57 9.26 1.51
CA GLU A 93 -3.05 10.47 0.82
C GLU A 93 -2.43 11.75 1.41
N GLY A 94 -1.90 12.62 0.53
CA GLY A 94 -1.16 13.83 0.90
C GLY A 94 0.20 13.63 1.58
N ARG A 95 0.68 12.39 1.78
CA ARG A 95 1.86 12.07 2.63
C ARG A 95 2.85 11.07 2.01
N TRP A 96 2.79 10.87 0.69
CA TRP A 96 3.65 9.91 -0.03
C TRP A 96 5.14 10.15 0.17
N ASP A 97 5.63 11.38 0.01
CA ASP A 97 7.07 11.68 0.08
C ASP A 97 7.66 11.36 1.46
N LEU A 98 6.94 11.70 2.53
CA LEU A 98 7.31 11.35 3.91
C LEU A 98 7.37 9.83 4.13
N HIS A 99 6.50 9.07 3.47
CA HIS A 99 6.55 7.60 3.52
C HIS A 99 7.73 7.06 2.72
N LEU A 100 8.01 7.60 1.53
CA LEU A 100 9.16 7.20 0.70
C LEU A 100 10.48 7.42 1.45
N ASP A 101 10.69 8.59 2.06
CA ASP A 101 11.90 8.86 2.88
C ASP A 101 12.01 7.90 4.08
N LYS A 102 10.89 7.60 4.74
CA LYS A 102 10.83 6.60 5.82
C LYS A 102 11.16 5.19 5.32
N MET A 103 10.78 4.85 4.09
CA MET A 103 11.07 3.55 3.47
C MET A 103 12.50 3.44 2.98
N VAL A 104 13.11 4.52 2.46
CA VAL A 104 14.57 4.57 2.22
C VAL A 104 15.30 4.33 3.53
N ALA A 105 14.96 5.08 4.60
CA ALA A 105 15.58 4.88 5.92
C ALA A 105 15.37 3.45 6.47
N PHE A 106 14.21 2.82 6.23
CA PHE A 106 13.92 1.44 6.61
C PHE A 106 14.81 0.43 5.89
N TRP A 107 14.88 0.49 4.56
CA TRP A 107 15.66 -0.46 3.79
C TRP A 107 17.17 -0.27 4.00
N SER A 108 17.68 0.95 4.02
CA SER A 108 19.08 1.22 4.38
C SER A 108 19.41 0.74 5.80
N SER A 109 18.46 0.80 6.74
CA SER A 109 18.63 0.20 8.07
C SER A 109 18.77 -1.33 8.04
N ILE A 110 18.16 -2.01 7.07
CA ILE A 110 18.19 -3.46 6.93
C ILE A 110 19.44 -3.92 6.17
N VAL A 111 19.71 -3.37 4.98
CA VAL A 111 20.78 -3.89 4.09
C VAL A 111 22.14 -3.20 4.28
N LEU A 112 22.18 -1.97 4.78
CA LEU A 112 23.43 -1.23 5.08
C LEU A 112 23.72 -1.16 6.60
N GLY A 113 22.85 -1.70 7.45
CA GLY A 113 22.97 -1.59 8.91
C GLY A 113 22.85 -0.17 9.46
N ALA A 114 22.29 0.77 8.67
CA ALA A 114 22.11 2.15 9.11
C ALA A 114 21.21 2.24 10.35
N LYS A 115 21.47 3.15 11.30
CA LYS A 115 20.67 3.28 12.54
C LYS A 115 19.62 4.40 12.45
N ARG A 116 19.00 4.56 11.27
CA ARG A 116 18.10 5.68 10.93
C ARG A 116 16.61 5.37 11.09
N TYR A 117 16.17 4.13 10.84
CA TYR A 117 14.77 3.76 11.05
C TYR A 117 14.42 3.66 12.55
N ARG A 118 13.34 4.32 12.97
CA ARG A 118 12.81 4.33 14.34
C ARG A 118 11.28 4.19 14.35
N GLY A 119 10.79 3.02 13.97
CA GLY A 119 9.35 2.72 13.94
C GLY A 119 9.05 1.28 14.29
N ASN A 120 7.77 0.99 14.57
CA ASN A 120 7.25 -0.37 14.72
C ASN A 120 6.44 -0.71 13.46
N VAL A 121 6.94 -1.66 12.66
CA VAL A 121 6.30 -2.05 11.40
C VAL A 121 4.94 -2.70 11.67
N THR A 122 4.84 -3.59 12.66
CA THR A 122 3.59 -4.28 13.01
C THR A 122 2.48 -3.31 13.41
N GLN A 123 2.76 -2.36 14.32
CA GLN A 123 1.78 -1.34 14.71
C GLN A 123 1.33 -0.46 13.54
N ALA A 124 2.18 -0.23 12.55
CA ALA A 124 1.81 0.54 11.36
C ALA A 124 0.84 -0.20 10.43
N HIS A 125 0.75 -1.54 10.50
CA HIS A 125 -0.15 -2.35 9.67
C HIS A 125 -1.45 -2.75 10.38
N GLN A 126 -1.46 -2.78 11.72
CA GLN A 126 -2.63 -3.15 12.54
C GLN A 126 -3.94 -2.37 12.23
N PRO A 127 -3.94 -1.06 11.90
CA PRO A 127 -5.18 -0.34 11.59
C PRO A 127 -5.91 -0.85 10.35
N PHE A 128 -5.19 -1.48 9.41
CA PHE A 128 -5.74 -1.91 8.12
C PHE A 128 -6.33 -3.32 8.23
N GLY A 129 -7.44 -3.44 8.96
CA GLY A 129 -8.12 -4.72 9.21
C GLY A 129 -8.66 -5.44 7.97
N HIS A 130 -8.64 -4.79 6.80
CA HIS A 130 -8.97 -5.40 5.50
C HIS A 130 -7.77 -6.07 4.82
N LEU A 131 -6.54 -5.94 5.36
CA LEU A 131 -5.37 -6.65 4.86
C LEU A 131 -5.61 -8.17 4.91
N SER A 132 -5.16 -8.85 3.87
CA SER A 132 -5.31 -10.30 3.72
C SER A 132 -4.02 -10.91 3.17
N GLY A 133 -3.92 -12.23 3.21
CA GLY A 133 -2.78 -12.95 2.63
C GLY A 133 -2.50 -12.61 1.16
N GLU A 134 -3.53 -12.34 0.37
CA GLU A 134 -3.38 -11.95 -1.04
C GLU A 134 -2.66 -10.60 -1.20
N HIS A 135 -2.92 -9.63 -0.31
CA HIS A 135 -2.20 -8.35 -0.32
C HIS A 135 -0.70 -8.55 -0.08
N PHE A 136 -0.33 -9.37 0.91
CA PHE A 136 1.08 -9.72 1.17
C PHE A 136 1.70 -10.52 0.01
N SER A 137 0.94 -11.44 -0.61
CA SER A 137 1.35 -12.19 -1.79
C SER A 137 1.66 -11.27 -2.96
N ARG A 138 0.78 -10.30 -3.22
CA ARG A 138 0.92 -9.30 -4.28
C ARG A 138 2.10 -8.36 -4.01
N TRP A 139 2.26 -7.90 -2.76
CA TRP A 139 3.36 -7.05 -2.34
C TRP A 139 4.71 -7.75 -2.55
N LEU A 140 4.86 -9.01 -2.11
CA LEU A 140 6.09 -9.80 -2.32
C LEU A 140 6.36 -10.05 -3.81
N SER A 141 5.32 -10.36 -4.59
CA SER A 141 5.44 -10.57 -6.03
C SER A 141 5.94 -9.31 -6.76
N LEU A 142 5.38 -8.14 -6.46
CA LEU A 142 5.83 -6.86 -7.01
C LEU A 142 7.24 -6.49 -6.53
N PHE A 143 7.59 -6.83 -5.28
CA PHE A 143 8.91 -6.53 -4.71
C PHE A 143 9.99 -7.35 -5.42
N PHE A 144 9.80 -8.66 -5.55
CA PHE A 144 10.79 -9.54 -6.21
C PHE A 144 10.93 -9.24 -7.71
N ASP A 145 9.83 -9.02 -8.43
CA ASP A 145 9.91 -8.60 -9.84
C ASP A 145 10.51 -7.18 -10.01
N THR A 146 10.51 -6.34 -8.97
CA THR A 146 11.28 -5.08 -8.97
C THR A 146 12.76 -5.33 -8.71
N LEU A 147 13.10 -6.24 -7.80
CA LEU A 147 14.49 -6.63 -7.52
C LEU A 147 15.17 -7.29 -8.72
N ASP A 148 14.51 -8.25 -9.38
CA ASP A 148 15.05 -8.98 -10.54
C ASP A 148 15.38 -8.06 -11.72
N LYS A 149 14.62 -6.95 -11.86
CA LYS A 149 14.83 -5.92 -12.88
C LYS A 149 15.95 -4.95 -12.53
N LEU A 150 16.05 -4.54 -11.27
CA LEU A 150 17.00 -3.51 -10.84
C LEU A 150 18.36 -4.05 -10.44
N PHE A 151 18.46 -5.28 -9.94
CA PHE A 151 19.66 -5.79 -9.27
C PHE A 151 20.20 -7.09 -9.87
N GLU A 152 21.51 -7.28 -9.78
CA GLU A 152 22.12 -8.59 -9.99
C GLU A 152 21.72 -9.57 -8.86
N PRO A 153 21.70 -10.90 -9.09
CA PRO A 153 21.05 -11.86 -8.19
C PRO A 153 21.59 -11.87 -6.75
N GLN A 154 22.85 -11.47 -6.54
CA GLN A 154 23.42 -11.36 -5.20
C GLN A 154 22.83 -10.17 -4.42
N ALA A 155 22.73 -9.01 -5.04
CA ALA A 155 22.15 -7.82 -4.41
C ALA A 155 20.64 -7.95 -4.23
N ALA A 156 19.93 -8.45 -5.25
CA ALA A 156 18.50 -8.78 -5.17
C ALA A 156 18.19 -9.67 -3.94
N PHE A 157 18.99 -10.70 -3.73
CA PHE A 157 18.81 -11.65 -2.64
C PHE A 157 18.96 -11.04 -1.24
N ALA A 158 19.87 -10.06 -1.09
CA ALA A 158 20.07 -9.35 0.19
C ALA A 158 18.83 -8.52 0.61
N PHE A 159 17.99 -8.09 -0.33
CA PHE A 159 16.69 -7.49 -0.05
C PHE A 159 15.58 -8.53 0.11
N ALA A 160 15.61 -9.62 -0.66
CA ALA A 160 14.57 -10.64 -0.65
C ALA A 160 14.48 -11.41 0.69
N GLU A 161 15.60 -11.85 1.27
CA GLU A 161 15.59 -12.57 2.56
C GLU A 161 14.94 -11.79 3.72
N PRO A 162 15.27 -10.51 3.99
CA PRO A 162 14.57 -9.75 5.02
C PRO A 162 13.11 -9.47 4.64
N ALA A 163 12.78 -9.23 3.37
CA ALA A 163 11.40 -9.00 2.93
C ALA A 163 10.48 -10.18 3.27
N ILE A 164 10.94 -11.42 3.05
CA ILE A 164 10.21 -12.64 3.42
C ILE A 164 9.96 -12.68 4.92
N ARG A 165 11.01 -12.56 5.73
CA ARG A 165 10.91 -12.62 7.20
C ARG A 165 10.01 -11.52 7.79
N ILE A 166 10.02 -10.33 7.20
CA ILE A 166 9.14 -9.22 7.58
C ILE A 166 7.69 -9.55 7.24
N ALA A 167 7.42 -10.04 6.02
CA ALA A 167 6.07 -10.43 5.61
C ALA A 167 5.50 -11.57 6.49
N GLU A 168 6.28 -12.63 6.72
CA GLU A 168 5.90 -13.74 7.61
C GLU A 168 5.60 -13.25 9.03
N SER A 169 6.46 -12.37 9.59
CA SER A 169 6.25 -11.78 10.91
C SER A 169 4.97 -10.94 10.98
N LEU A 170 4.71 -10.08 9.99
CA LEU A 170 3.49 -9.28 9.92
C LEU A 170 2.24 -10.16 9.80
N GLN A 171 2.27 -11.17 8.93
CA GLN A 171 1.16 -12.10 8.74
C GLN A 171 0.85 -12.91 10.01
N LEU A 172 1.86 -13.41 10.72
CA LEU A 172 1.68 -14.07 12.03
C LEU A 172 1.08 -13.14 13.08
N ASN A 173 1.49 -11.87 13.12
CA ASN A 173 0.96 -10.89 14.07
C ASN A 173 -0.47 -10.42 13.75
N LEU A 174 -0.86 -10.37 12.47
CA LEU A 174 -2.18 -9.89 12.04
C LEU A 174 -3.22 -11.02 11.97
N PHE A 175 -2.81 -12.23 11.57
CA PHE A 175 -3.72 -13.34 11.27
C PHE A 175 -3.59 -14.53 12.25
N GLY A 176 -2.57 -14.52 13.12
CA GLY A 176 -2.33 -15.54 14.14
C GLY A 176 -1.77 -16.86 13.61
N TRP A 177 -1.50 -17.79 14.54
CA TRP A 177 -0.79 -19.05 14.28
C TRP A 177 -1.54 -20.08 13.41
N GLN A 178 -2.86 -19.90 13.22
CA GLN A 178 -3.69 -20.77 12.38
C GLN A 178 -3.69 -20.32 10.90
N TYR A 179 -3.09 -19.17 10.60
CA TYR A 179 -3.02 -18.62 9.26
C TYR A 179 -2.20 -19.51 8.33
N THR A 180 -2.76 -19.78 7.15
CA THR A 180 -2.10 -20.54 6.09
C THR A 180 -1.75 -19.60 4.93
N LEU A 181 -0.47 -19.59 4.53
CA LEU A 181 0.01 -18.80 3.39
C LEU A 181 -0.80 -19.13 2.11
N PRO A 182 -1.25 -18.15 1.32
CA PRO A 182 -1.89 -18.39 0.03
C PRO A 182 -1.04 -19.23 -0.93
N PRO A 183 -1.66 -20.00 -1.84
CA PRO A 183 -0.93 -20.81 -2.83
C PRO A 183 0.09 -20.01 -3.64
N ALA A 184 -0.27 -18.77 -4.03
CA ALA A 184 0.61 -17.86 -4.75
C ALA A 184 1.88 -17.51 -3.96
N GLN A 185 1.74 -17.15 -2.68
CA GLN A 185 2.89 -16.87 -1.80
C GLN A 185 3.78 -18.10 -1.63
N ARG A 186 3.20 -19.29 -1.39
CA ARG A 186 3.99 -20.53 -1.23
C ARG A 186 4.80 -20.85 -2.48
N ALA A 187 4.20 -20.73 -3.66
CA ALA A 187 4.89 -20.93 -4.94
C ALA A 187 6.02 -19.91 -5.16
N LEU A 188 5.82 -18.65 -4.76
CA LEU A 188 6.83 -17.59 -4.83
C LEU A 188 8.02 -17.90 -3.90
N LEU A 189 7.77 -18.29 -2.65
CA LEU A 189 8.82 -18.61 -1.67
C LEU A 189 9.64 -19.84 -2.07
N GLU A 190 8.99 -20.91 -2.56
CA GLU A 190 9.73 -22.07 -3.09
C GLU A 190 10.56 -21.71 -4.34
N SER A 191 10.09 -20.77 -5.17
CA SER A 191 10.87 -20.28 -6.32
C SER A 191 12.14 -19.54 -5.89
N VAL A 192 12.04 -18.67 -4.88
CA VAL A 192 13.20 -17.97 -4.29
C VAL A 192 14.19 -18.95 -3.66
N LYS A 193 13.68 -19.97 -2.94
CA LYS A 193 14.48 -21.02 -2.32
C LYS A 193 15.23 -21.88 -3.35
N GLN A 194 14.59 -22.22 -4.48
CA GLN A 194 15.23 -22.91 -5.59
C GLN A 194 16.31 -22.03 -6.27
N ALA A 195 16.05 -20.73 -6.43
CA ALA A 195 17.03 -19.78 -6.97
C ALA A 195 18.25 -19.64 -6.04
N LYS A 196 18.05 -19.64 -4.72
CA LYS A 196 19.14 -19.69 -3.72
C LYS A 196 19.98 -20.96 -3.88
N ALA A 197 19.35 -22.14 -3.85
CA ALA A 197 20.06 -23.42 -3.91
C ALA A 197 20.91 -23.58 -5.19
N ARG A 198 20.45 -23.06 -6.34
CA ARG A 198 21.21 -23.05 -7.60
C ARG A 198 22.45 -22.13 -7.61
N ARG A 199 22.59 -21.24 -6.62
CA ARG A 199 23.76 -20.34 -6.45
C ARG A 199 24.77 -20.87 -5.42
N GLU A 200 24.37 -21.84 -4.62
CA GLU A 200 25.18 -22.45 -3.55
C GLU A 200 25.78 -23.81 -3.96
N ALA A 201 25.48 -24.27 -5.19
CA ALA A 201 25.92 -25.53 -5.79
C ALA A 201 26.91 -25.28 -6.95
#